data_AF-A0A2V7XXS1-F1
#
_entry.id   AF-A0A2V7XXS1-F1
#
_cell.length_a   1.000
_cell.length_b   1.000
_cell.length_c   1.000
_cell.angle_alpha   90.00
_cell.angle_beta   90.00
_cell.angle_gamma   90.00
#
_symmetry.space_group_name_H-M   'P 1'
#
loop_
_entity.id
_entity.type
_entity.pdbx_description
1 polymer ?
#
loop_
_entity_poly.entity_id
_entity_poly.type
_entity_poly.pdbx_seq_one_letter_code
_entity_poly.pdbx_strand_id
1 'polypeptide(L)'
;MRVRSLSLSVLGLTLLAAVPSARAGDPIFDQTRLHEVAIVMDPNDWTSLQRDFLSNQYYAANFSVDGEVLQQVGVRSRGKGSRSPIKPGLLIDTNKYVANQEFHGVKKLILANAVQDNTFMKPPLAFATFEAMGIPAPQISYARVTVNGAFWGVYWLIENVDKNFLQARIGEKDGNLYKLEYVEDYRFTDKGSDPRGYYPIFKPESPSDPDGSGLVKFVQTANSAPEAGFVAAIAPFRDVDRFVTYIAVENAIAEQDGLLGQQGMNNFYMYQLAGTTKFIFIPWDKDNTFIGADWPTLQGVDSNVLARKLLADPAKMQLYLSTIKAAADRAVNAAFLMPKLEQNYSVIRNAVLADTKKPNTNDEFELGVQGVRAIITARPASIKAAIP
;
A
#
# COMPACT_ATOMS: atom_id res chain seq x y z
N MET A 1 -37.86 52.75 -7.17
CA MET A 1 -36.58 52.21 -6.68
C MET A 1 -36.74 50.70 -6.52
N ARG A 2 -36.21 49.88 -7.44
CA ARG A 2 -36.27 48.41 -7.38
C ARG A 2 -34.98 47.90 -6.76
N VAL A 3 -35.05 47.31 -5.56
CA VAL A 3 -33.90 46.63 -4.94
C VAL A 3 -34.02 45.16 -5.31
N ARG A 4 -33.10 44.67 -6.16
CA ARG A 4 -32.92 43.25 -6.46
C ARG A 4 -32.09 42.65 -5.33
N SER A 5 -32.66 41.71 -4.59
CA SER A 5 -31.94 40.83 -3.68
C SER A 5 -31.15 39.78 -4.48
N LEU A 6 -29.82 39.89 -4.52
CA LEU A 6 -28.95 38.80 -4.94
C LEU A 6 -28.87 37.78 -3.80
N SER A 7 -29.46 36.61 -4.01
CA SER A 7 -29.20 35.44 -3.18
C SER A 7 -27.89 34.81 -3.63
N LEU A 8 -26.82 35.05 -2.87
CA LEU A 8 -25.54 34.36 -3.03
C LEU A 8 -25.68 32.97 -2.40
N SER A 9 -25.89 31.94 -3.22
CA SER A 9 -25.81 30.55 -2.78
C SER A 9 -24.34 30.20 -2.54
N VAL A 10 -23.89 30.31 -1.30
CA VAL A 10 -22.60 29.77 -0.86
C VAL A 10 -22.73 28.25 -0.82
N LEU A 11 -22.20 27.58 -1.84
CA LEU A 11 -21.98 26.14 -1.83
C LEU A 11 -20.97 25.86 -0.70
N GLY A 12 -21.47 25.42 0.45
CA GLY A 12 -20.64 24.96 1.55
C GLY A 12 -19.90 23.70 1.13
N LEU A 13 -18.65 23.89 0.69
CA LEU A 13 -17.68 22.83 0.56
C LEU A 13 -17.37 22.38 2.01
N THR A 14 -18.09 21.39 2.52
CA THR A 14 -17.63 20.64 3.69
C THR A 14 -16.38 19.88 3.25
N LEU A 15 -15.23 20.56 3.28
CA LEU A 15 -13.99 19.88 3.58
C LEU A 15 -14.27 19.12 4.87
N LEU A 16 -14.33 17.80 4.79
CA LEU A 16 -13.84 17.00 5.89
C LEU A 16 -12.40 17.49 6.07
N ALA A 17 -12.21 18.39 7.03
CA ALA A 17 -10.91 18.79 7.50
C ALA A 17 -10.10 17.50 7.65
N ALA A 18 -8.90 17.49 7.07
CA ALA A 18 -7.97 16.41 7.30
C ALA A 18 -7.84 16.27 8.82
N VAL A 19 -8.49 15.24 9.38
CA VAL A 19 -8.22 14.84 10.75
C VAL A 19 -6.73 14.55 10.73
N PRO A 20 -5.90 15.22 11.55
CA PRO A 20 -4.49 14.93 11.61
C PRO A 20 -4.36 13.53 12.20
N SER A 21 -4.37 12.52 11.33
CA SER A 21 -4.38 11.13 11.73
C SER A 21 -2.99 10.57 11.56
N ALA A 22 -2.10 11.00 12.43
CA ALA A 22 -0.86 10.28 12.65
C ALA A 22 -0.58 10.33 14.15
N ARG A 23 -0.72 9.17 14.80
CA ARG A 23 0.26 8.79 15.83
C ARG A 23 1.63 9.22 15.31
N ALA A 24 2.44 9.92 16.12
CA ALA A 24 3.85 10.12 15.78
C ALA A 24 4.39 8.77 15.30
N GLY A 25 5.06 8.76 14.13
CA GLY A 25 5.54 7.52 13.52
C GLY A 25 6.22 6.67 14.59
N ASP A 26 5.82 5.42 14.70
CA ASP A 26 6.39 4.56 15.72
C ASP A 26 7.91 4.52 15.52
N PRO A 27 8.73 4.66 16.58
CA PRO A 27 10.19 4.63 16.44
C PRO A 27 10.73 3.40 15.70
N ILE A 28 10.02 2.27 15.71
CA ILE A 28 10.42 1.07 14.95
C ILE A 28 10.27 1.24 13.42
N PHE A 29 9.58 2.29 12.97
CA PHE A 29 9.42 2.65 11.56
C PHE A 29 10.27 3.86 11.14
N ASP A 30 11.33 4.18 11.89
CA ASP A 30 12.27 5.25 11.55
C ASP A 30 13.19 4.87 10.37
N GLN A 31 12.99 5.51 9.23
CA GLN A 31 13.79 5.29 8.01
C GLN A 31 15.20 5.90 8.07
N THR A 32 15.56 6.64 9.12
CA THR A 32 16.91 7.22 9.27
C THR A 32 17.94 6.23 9.81
N ARG A 33 17.49 5.03 10.21
CA ARG A 33 18.33 3.96 10.74
C ARG A 33 17.95 2.60 10.15
N LEU A 34 18.90 1.67 10.25
CA LEU A 34 18.67 0.26 9.96
C LEU A 34 18.36 -0.42 11.30
N HIS A 35 17.12 -0.87 11.49
CA HIS A 35 16.70 -1.52 12.73
C HIS A 35 17.31 -2.91 12.86
N GLU A 36 17.79 -3.26 14.04
CA GLU A 36 18.31 -4.59 14.32
C GLU A 36 17.16 -5.52 14.73
N VAL A 37 16.83 -6.47 13.86
CA VAL A 37 15.81 -7.49 14.13
C VAL A 37 16.47 -8.82 14.41
N ALA A 38 16.16 -9.42 15.55
CA ALA A 38 16.60 -10.77 15.89
C ALA A 38 15.41 -11.69 16.12
N ILE A 39 15.48 -12.88 15.52
CA ILE A 39 14.54 -13.97 15.70
C ILE A 39 15.32 -15.14 16.28
N VAL A 40 14.90 -15.63 17.44
CA VAL A 40 15.48 -16.81 18.09
C VAL A 40 14.40 -17.89 18.17
N MET A 41 14.64 -19.01 17.51
CA MET A 41 13.67 -20.10 17.38
C MET A 41 14.37 -21.45 17.26
N ASP A 42 13.60 -22.55 17.37
CA ASP A 42 14.15 -23.89 17.15
C ASP A 42 14.75 -24.01 15.73
N PRO A 43 16.01 -24.47 15.57
CA PRO A 43 16.63 -24.63 14.26
C PRO A 43 15.88 -25.57 13.31
N ASN A 44 15.19 -26.60 13.83
CA ASN A 44 14.37 -27.51 13.04
C ASN A 44 13.09 -26.83 12.55
N ASP A 45 12.50 -25.95 13.38
CA ASP A 45 11.36 -25.12 12.98
C ASP A 45 11.75 -24.14 11.88
N TRP A 46 12.92 -23.51 12.00
CA TRP A 46 13.43 -22.61 10.95
C TRP A 46 13.66 -23.38 9.65
N THR A 47 14.29 -24.56 9.72
CA THR A 47 14.49 -25.43 8.56
C THR A 47 13.16 -25.87 7.94
N SER A 48 12.15 -26.17 8.76
CA SER A 48 10.80 -26.52 8.30
C SER A 48 10.09 -25.33 7.65
N LEU A 49 10.23 -24.12 8.20
CA LEU A 49 9.71 -22.89 7.58
C LEU A 49 10.31 -22.69 6.19
N GLN A 50 11.62 -22.88 6.02
CA GLN A 50 12.29 -22.75 4.72
C GLN A 50 11.87 -23.84 3.72
N ARG A 51 11.79 -25.11 4.18
CA ARG A 51 11.35 -26.22 3.34
C ARG A 51 9.90 -26.03 2.89
N ASP A 52 9.05 -25.66 3.84
CA ASP A 52 7.61 -25.53 3.66
C ASP A 52 7.20 -24.06 3.49
N PHE A 53 8.05 -23.27 2.80
CA PHE A 53 7.91 -21.81 2.67
C PHE A 53 6.63 -21.36 1.96
N LEU A 54 5.90 -22.27 1.30
CA LEU A 54 4.56 -22.03 0.73
C LEU A 54 3.43 -22.15 1.75
N SER A 55 3.67 -22.74 2.92
CA SER A 55 2.69 -22.92 3.98
C SER A 55 2.44 -21.63 4.78
N ASN A 56 1.30 -21.58 5.47
CA ASN A 56 1.02 -20.56 6.50
C ASN A 56 1.23 -21.11 7.93
N GLN A 57 2.05 -22.17 8.07
CA GLN A 57 2.36 -22.75 9.37
C GLN A 57 3.13 -21.75 10.23
N TYR A 58 2.69 -21.57 11.48
CA TYR A 58 3.38 -20.76 12.47
C TYR A 58 4.32 -21.62 13.30
N TYR A 59 5.47 -21.03 13.65
CA TYR A 59 6.48 -21.59 14.55
C TYR A 59 6.72 -20.60 15.70
N ALA A 60 7.04 -21.11 16.88
CA ALA A 60 7.29 -20.27 18.04
C ALA A 60 8.68 -19.64 17.97
N ALA A 61 8.80 -18.36 18.34
CA ALA A 61 10.08 -17.67 18.42
C ALA A 61 10.07 -16.60 19.52
N ASN A 62 11.26 -16.18 19.92
CA ASN A 62 11.48 -14.87 20.51
C ASN A 62 11.87 -13.90 19.39
N PHE A 63 11.31 -12.70 19.43
CA PHE A 63 11.52 -11.65 18.43
C PHE A 63 12.02 -10.39 19.14
N SER A 64 12.91 -9.64 18.53
CA SER A 64 13.29 -8.33 19.05
C SER A 64 13.53 -7.32 17.95
N VAL A 65 13.24 -6.05 18.24
CA VAL A 65 13.63 -4.88 17.43
C VAL A 65 14.46 -3.97 18.30
N ASP A 66 15.68 -3.63 17.86
CA ASP A 66 16.61 -2.73 18.55
C ASP A 66 16.85 -3.09 20.03
N GLY A 67 16.84 -4.39 20.35
CA GLY A 67 17.04 -4.92 21.70
C GLY A 67 15.78 -5.01 22.57
N GLU A 68 14.64 -4.48 22.13
CA GLU A 68 13.36 -4.72 22.81
C GLU A 68 12.84 -6.11 22.45
N VAL A 69 12.77 -7.01 23.44
CA VAL A 69 12.45 -8.42 23.24
C VAL A 69 10.98 -8.70 23.53
N LEU A 70 10.36 -9.45 22.63
CA LEU A 70 9.05 -10.06 22.79
C LEU A 70 9.15 -11.59 22.67
N GLN A 71 8.69 -12.29 23.70
CA GLN A 71 8.78 -13.74 23.78
C GLN A 71 7.53 -14.44 23.25
N GLN A 72 7.71 -15.66 22.72
CA GLN A 72 6.62 -16.56 22.32
C GLN A 72 5.70 -15.96 21.23
N VAL A 73 6.30 -15.29 20.24
CA VAL A 73 5.58 -14.86 19.04
C VAL A 73 5.40 -16.02 18.05
N GLY A 74 4.44 -15.91 17.15
CA GLY A 74 4.32 -16.77 15.98
C GLY A 74 5.08 -16.19 14.80
N VAL A 75 5.97 -16.97 14.19
CA VAL A 75 6.65 -16.62 12.93
C VAL A 75 6.17 -17.57 11.84
N ARG A 76 5.82 -17.02 10.68
CA ARG A 76 5.53 -17.82 9.48
C ARG A 76 6.04 -17.16 8.21
N SER A 77 6.21 -17.96 7.16
CA SER A 77 6.38 -17.43 5.81
C SER A 77 5.14 -16.65 5.35
N ARG A 78 5.34 -15.55 4.63
CA ARG A 78 4.31 -14.73 4.00
C ARG A 78 4.63 -14.41 2.54
N GLY A 79 3.63 -13.83 1.89
CA GLY A 79 3.69 -13.40 0.50
C GLY A 79 2.91 -14.34 -0.40
N LYS A 80 2.93 -14.05 -1.69
CA LYS A 80 2.41 -14.92 -2.75
C LYS A 80 3.53 -15.17 -3.76
N GLY A 81 3.82 -14.18 -4.61
CA GLY A 81 4.95 -14.24 -5.55
C GLY A 81 6.32 -14.13 -4.90
N SER A 82 6.43 -13.38 -3.80
CA SER A 82 7.70 -13.15 -3.08
C SER A 82 8.14 -14.28 -2.14
N ARG A 83 7.37 -15.37 -2.03
CA ARG A 83 7.73 -16.50 -1.17
C ARG A 83 9.02 -17.16 -1.66
N SER A 84 9.98 -17.35 -0.75
CA SER A 84 11.30 -17.90 -1.07
C SER A 84 11.81 -18.84 0.03
N PRO A 85 12.38 -20.00 -0.31
CA PRO A 85 13.06 -20.87 0.66
C PRO A 85 14.44 -20.33 1.06
N ILE A 86 15.03 -19.45 0.24
CA ILE A 86 16.39 -18.89 0.43
C ILE A 86 16.33 -17.62 1.29
N LYS A 87 15.34 -16.77 1.07
CA LYS A 87 15.12 -15.52 1.83
C LYS A 87 13.63 -15.38 2.16
N PRO A 88 13.11 -16.08 3.18
CA PRO A 88 11.68 -16.09 3.46
C PRO A 88 11.18 -14.72 3.90
N GLY A 89 10.12 -14.19 3.25
CA GLY A 89 9.36 -13.08 3.82
C GLY A 89 8.57 -13.57 5.02
N LEU A 90 8.55 -12.81 6.12
CA LEU A 90 7.99 -13.25 7.39
C LEU A 90 6.79 -12.40 7.83
N LEU A 91 5.83 -13.04 8.47
CA LEU A 91 4.84 -12.39 9.33
C LEU A 91 5.12 -12.79 10.77
N ILE A 92 5.26 -11.78 11.63
CA ILE A 92 5.35 -11.93 13.08
C ILE A 92 3.96 -11.69 13.64
N ASP A 93 3.43 -12.67 14.36
CA ASP A 93 2.11 -12.65 15.01
C ASP A 93 2.34 -12.70 16.52
N THR A 94 2.32 -11.52 17.13
CA THR A 94 2.71 -11.31 18.53
C THR A 94 1.79 -12.06 19.48
N ASN A 95 0.49 -12.18 19.17
CA ASN A 95 -0.46 -12.84 20.04
C ASN A 95 -0.81 -14.27 19.62
N LYS A 96 0.01 -14.91 18.78
CA LYS A 96 -0.24 -16.28 18.30
C LYS A 96 -0.25 -17.30 19.43
N TYR A 97 0.69 -17.19 20.38
CA TYR A 97 0.84 -18.13 21.49
C TYR A 97 0.64 -17.46 22.86
N VAL A 98 0.64 -16.14 22.93
CA VAL A 98 0.33 -15.36 24.15
C VAL A 98 -0.85 -14.43 23.86
N ALA A 99 -2.01 -14.70 24.45
CA ALA A 99 -3.21 -13.92 24.20
C ALA A 99 -3.01 -12.43 24.53
N ASN A 100 -3.52 -11.55 23.66
CA ASN A 100 -3.45 -10.09 23.79
C ASN A 100 -2.04 -9.48 23.89
N GLN A 101 -0.98 -10.25 23.60
CA GLN A 101 0.35 -9.70 23.47
C GLN A 101 0.40 -8.74 22.27
N GLU A 102 1.06 -7.59 22.44
CA GLU A 102 1.25 -6.59 21.38
C GLU A 102 2.71 -6.12 21.43
N PHE A 103 3.24 -5.71 20.29
CA PHE A 103 4.53 -5.02 20.18
C PHE A 103 4.27 -3.62 19.64
N HIS A 104 4.61 -2.57 20.38
CA HIS A 104 4.37 -1.19 19.92
C HIS A 104 2.90 -0.91 19.53
N GLY A 105 1.97 -1.56 20.22
CA GLY A 105 0.54 -1.44 19.95
C GLY A 105 0.07 -2.13 18.67
N VAL A 106 0.86 -3.04 18.09
CA VAL A 106 0.44 -3.88 16.96
C VAL A 106 0.47 -5.36 17.30
N LYS A 107 -0.48 -6.11 16.73
CA LYS A 107 -0.54 -7.58 16.90
C LYS A 107 0.26 -8.32 15.85
N LYS A 108 0.53 -7.67 14.72
CA LYS A 108 1.22 -8.25 13.58
C LYS A 108 2.25 -7.28 13.03
N LEU A 109 3.44 -7.79 12.75
CA LEU A 109 4.51 -7.06 12.07
C LEU A 109 4.98 -7.84 10.85
N ILE A 110 5.37 -7.10 9.83
CA ILE A 110 5.69 -7.66 8.52
C ILE A 110 7.17 -7.43 8.27
N LEU A 111 7.90 -8.52 8.02
CA LEU A 111 9.28 -8.46 7.50
C LEU A 111 9.23 -8.93 6.04
N ALA A 112 9.04 -7.98 5.12
CA ALA A 112 9.03 -8.30 3.69
C ALA A 112 10.46 -8.40 3.16
N ASN A 113 10.74 -9.47 2.41
CA ASN A 113 12.09 -9.88 1.99
C ASN A 113 12.66 -9.07 0.81
N ALA A 114 11.86 -8.18 0.21
CA ALA A 114 12.21 -7.30 -0.90
C ALA A 114 12.75 -8.00 -2.15
N VAL A 115 12.44 -9.29 -2.35
CA VAL A 115 13.01 -10.10 -3.45
C VAL A 115 12.53 -9.68 -4.85
N GLN A 116 11.53 -8.81 -4.94
CA GLN A 116 10.97 -8.30 -6.19
C GLN A 116 11.38 -6.84 -6.48
N ASP A 117 12.05 -6.16 -5.54
CA ASP A 117 12.61 -4.82 -5.73
C ASP A 117 14.13 -4.88 -5.57
N ASN A 118 14.83 -4.83 -6.71
CA ASN A 118 16.29 -4.83 -6.72
C ASN A 118 16.90 -3.58 -6.05
N THR A 119 16.13 -2.55 -5.73
CA THR A 119 16.60 -1.33 -5.06
C THR A 119 16.30 -1.29 -3.57
N PHE A 120 15.37 -2.13 -3.09
CA PHE A 120 14.80 -2.08 -1.75
C PHE A 120 14.14 -0.72 -1.39
N MET A 121 13.98 0.23 -2.29
CA MET A 121 13.57 1.60 -1.92
C MET A 121 12.22 2.02 -2.48
N LYS A 122 11.61 1.23 -3.37
CA LYS A 122 10.40 1.64 -4.08
C LYS A 122 9.19 1.79 -3.16
N PRO A 123 8.83 0.82 -2.27
CA PRO A 123 7.67 1.00 -1.40
C PRO A 123 7.80 2.18 -0.41
N PRO A 124 8.96 2.41 0.27
CA PRO A 124 9.14 3.60 1.11
C PRO A 124 8.93 4.93 0.36
N LEU A 125 9.43 5.05 -0.88
CA LEU A 125 9.24 6.23 -1.72
C LEU A 125 7.78 6.38 -2.18
N ALA A 126 7.13 5.26 -2.55
CA ALA A 126 5.74 5.24 -2.97
C ALA A 126 4.79 5.65 -1.82
N PHE A 127 4.95 5.07 -0.63
CA PHE A 127 4.14 5.42 0.54
C PHE A 127 4.34 6.87 0.97
N ALA A 128 5.57 7.39 0.92
CA ALA A 128 5.82 8.81 1.16
C ALA A 128 5.10 9.71 0.15
N THR A 129 4.96 9.27 -1.12
CA THR A 129 4.21 9.99 -2.14
C THR A 129 2.71 9.98 -1.86
N PHE A 130 2.13 8.82 -1.50
CA PHE A 130 0.72 8.71 -1.12
C PHE A 130 0.39 9.62 0.08
N GLU A 131 1.21 9.59 1.13
CA GLU A 131 1.05 10.44 2.33
C GLU A 131 1.14 11.93 1.99
N ALA A 132 2.11 12.34 1.16
CA ALA A 132 2.25 13.73 0.71
C ALA A 132 1.05 14.23 -0.11
N MET A 133 0.30 13.30 -0.71
CA MET A 133 -0.93 13.55 -1.46
C MET A 133 -2.20 13.30 -0.63
N GLY A 134 -2.07 13.08 0.69
CA GLY A 134 -3.20 12.97 1.62
C GLY A 134 -3.90 11.61 1.60
N ILE A 135 -3.25 10.58 1.07
CA ILE A 135 -3.72 9.18 1.10
C ILE A 135 -2.95 8.44 2.21
N PRO A 136 -3.63 7.96 3.26
CA PRO A 136 -2.96 7.22 4.33
C PRO A 136 -2.31 5.94 3.81
N ALA A 137 -1.06 5.69 4.19
CA ALA A 137 -0.28 4.52 3.83
C ALA A 137 0.32 3.85 5.08
N PRO A 138 0.62 2.54 5.02
CA PRO A 138 1.31 1.83 6.10
C PRO A 138 2.67 2.46 6.40
N GLN A 139 3.04 2.51 7.68
CA GLN A 139 4.41 2.85 8.06
C GLN A 139 5.38 1.77 7.59
N ILE A 140 6.61 2.18 7.25
CA ILE A 140 7.63 1.30 6.69
C ILE A 140 9.04 1.80 7.08
N SER A 141 9.92 0.88 7.44
CA SER A 141 11.36 1.09 7.66
C SER A 141 12.18 -0.10 7.17
N TYR A 142 13.48 -0.10 7.49
CA TYR A 142 14.42 -1.15 7.12
C TYR A 142 14.87 -1.94 8.34
N ALA A 143 14.97 -3.25 8.18
CA ALA A 143 15.46 -4.16 9.20
C ALA A 143 16.65 -4.96 8.70
N ARG A 144 17.73 -4.98 9.48
CA ARG A 144 18.76 -6.02 9.42
C ARG A 144 18.25 -7.23 10.18
N VAL A 145 17.86 -8.28 9.48
CA VAL A 145 17.26 -9.46 10.10
C VAL A 145 18.32 -10.51 10.39
N THR A 146 18.32 -11.00 11.62
CA THR A 146 19.06 -12.20 12.05
C THR A 146 18.10 -13.28 12.53
N VAL A 147 18.43 -14.54 12.25
CA VAL A 147 17.72 -15.71 12.77
C VAL A 147 18.76 -16.63 13.39
N ASN A 148 18.61 -16.92 14.69
CA ASN A 148 19.58 -17.70 15.48
C ASN A 148 21.01 -17.16 15.36
N GLY A 149 21.17 -15.83 15.36
CA GLY A 149 22.45 -15.13 15.26
C GLY A 149 23.03 -15.03 13.83
N ALA A 150 22.48 -15.74 12.85
CA ALA A 150 22.92 -15.66 11.47
C ALA A 150 22.24 -14.50 10.74
N PHE A 151 22.97 -13.76 9.90
CA PHE A 151 22.39 -12.67 9.08
C PHE A 151 21.57 -13.23 7.91
N TRP A 152 20.31 -12.78 7.79
CA TRP A 152 19.35 -13.21 6.77
C TRP A 152 19.03 -12.17 5.70
N GLY A 153 19.63 -10.97 5.81
CA GLY A 153 19.50 -9.92 4.82
C GLY A 153 18.80 -8.68 5.33
N VAL A 154 18.62 -7.73 4.42
CA VAL A 154 17.82 -6.52 4.65
C VAL A 154 16.36 -6.82 4.27
N TYR A 155 15.44 -6.38 5.12
CA TYR A 155 14.00 -6.53 4.96
C TYR A 155 13.33 -5.17 5.11
N TRP A 156 12.13 -5.03 4.55
CA TRP A 156 11.22 -3.97 4.97
C TRP A 156 10.49 -4.41 6.23
N LEU A 157 10.54 -3.58 7.27
CA LEU A 157 9.65 -3.68 8.43
C LEU A 157 8.42 -2.82 8.14
N ILE A 158 7.25 -3.47 7.96
CA ILE A 158 6.02 -2.80 7.50
C ILE A 158 4.92 -2.95 8.56
N GLU A 159 4.21 -1.86 8.81
CA GLU A 159 2.98 -1.85 9.60
C GLU A 159 1.91 -2.73 8.93
N ASN A 160 1.28 -3.60 9.72
CA ASN A 160 0.18 -4.39 9.22
C ASN A 160 -1.09 -3.54 9.10
N VAL A 161 -1.78 -3.59 7.96
CA VAL A 161 -3.07 -2.93 7.78
C VAL A 161 -4.13 -3.74 8.53
N ASP A 162 -4.46 -3.31 9.73
CA ASP A 162 -5.49 -3.89 10.60
C ASP A 162 -6.23 -2.82 11.40
N LYS A 163 -7.01 -3.22 12.40
CA LYS A 163 -7.78 -2.31 13.25
C LYS A 163 -6.94 -1.21 13.92
N ASN A 164 -5.67 -1.46 14.22
CA ASN A 164 -4.82 -0.47 14.87
C ASN A 164 -4.37 0.58 13.85
N PHE A 165 -3.97 0.16 12.64
CA PHE A 165 -3.75 1.06 11.51
C PHE A 165 -5.00 1.91 11.23
N LEU A 166 -6.16 1.27 11.11
CA LEU A 166 -7.43 1.94 10.80
C LEU A 166 -7.78 2.99 11.86
N GLN A 167 -7.67 2.65 13.14
CA GLN A 167 -7.88 3.61 14.22
C GLN A 167 -6.91 4.79 14.16
N ALA A 168 -5.64 4.53 13.91
CA ALA A 168 -4.58 5.53 13.94
C ALA A 168 -4.56 6.44 12.71
N ARG A 169 -5.03 5.96 11.55
CA ARG A 169 -4.93 6.65 10.25
C ARG A 169 -6.26 7.11 9.66
N ILE A 170 -7.35 6.47 10.05
CA ILE A 170 -8.71 6.76 9.55
C ILE A 170 -9.60 7.29 10.68
N GLY A 171 -9.27 6.98 11.94
CA GLY A 171 -10.08 7.35 13.10
C GLY A 171 -11.27 6.41 13.36
N GLU A 172 -11.36 5.30 12.62
CA GLU A 172 -12.48 4.35 12.63
C GLU A 172 -11.92 2.95 12.31
N LYS A 173 -12.35 1.90 13.04
CA LYS A 173 -11.76 0.53 12.99
C LYS A 173 -12.75 -0.63 13.11
N ASP A 174 -14.04 -0.35 13.22
CA ASP A 174 -15.11 -1.32 13.49
C ASP A 174 -15.89 -1.73 12.24
N GLY A 175 -15.50 -1.18 11.08
CA GLY A 175 -16.03 -1.54 9.77
C GLY A 175 -15.40 -2.79 9.17
N ASN A 176 -15.61 -2.98 7.86
CA ASN A 176 -15.15 -4.16 7.13
C ASN A 176 -13.87 -3.86 6.35
N LEU A 177 -12.76 -4.49 6.75
CA LEU A 177 -11.49 -4.44 6.04
C LEU A 177 -11.35 -5.63 5.10
N TYR A 178 -11.12 -5.32 3.83
CA TYR A 178 -10.83 -6.29 2.78
C TYR A 178 -9.44 -6.04 2.22
N LYS A 179 -8.69 -7.10 1.97
CA LYS A 179 -7.47 -7.06 1.17
C LYS A 179 -7.79 -7.57 -0.22
N LEU A 180 -7.29 -6.88 -1.26
CA LEU A 180 -7.38 -7.48 -2.58
C LEU A 180 -6.38 -8.64 -2.72
N GLU A 181 -6.86 -9.79 -3.15
CA GLU A 181 -6.09 -10.98 -3.49
C GLU A 181 -6.18 -11.22 -5.00
N TYR A 182 -5.03 -11.25 -5.67
CA TYR A 182 -4.96 -11.52 -7.10
C TYR A 182 -5.27 -12.98 -7.40
N VAL A 183 -6.53 -13.31 -7.66
CA VAL A 183 -6.99 -14.68 -8.03
C VAL A 183 -7.36 -14.83 -9.50
N GLU A 184 -7.62 -13.70 -10.17
CA GLU A 184 -7.94 -13.57 -11.59
C GLU A 184 -7.59 -12.14 -12.06
N ASP A 185 -7.59 -11.89 -13.38
CA ASP A 185 -7.54 -10.52 -13.93
C ASP A 185 -8.89 -9.81 -13.68
N TYR A 186 -9.09 -9.40 -12.43
CA TYR A 186 -10.32 -8.73 -11.98
C TYR A 186 -10.26 -7.22 -12.27
N ARG A 187 -11.31 -6.69 -12.90
CA ARG A 187 -11.42 -5.29 -13.35
C ARG A 187 -12.62 -4.55 -12.75
N PHE A 188 -12.95 -4.86 -11.49
CA PHE A 188 -14.11 -4.31 -10.77
C PHE A 188 -15.47 -4.71 -11.37
N THR A 189 -15.54 -5.92 -11.96
CA THR A 189 -16.74 -6.46 -12.60
C THR A 189 -17.72 -7.07 -11.58
N ASP A 190 -19.01 -7.03 -11.89
CA ASP A 190 -20.05 -7.64 -11.07
C ASP A 190 -19.93 -9.18 -11.04
N LYS A 191 -20.09 -9.78 -9.85
CA LYS A 191 -20.05 -11.24 -9.60
C LYS A 191 -21.39 -11.79 -9.11
N GLY A 192 -22.45 -10.98 -9.12
CA GLY A 192 -23.79 -11.36 -8.67
C GLY A 192 -24.12 -10.85 -7.27
N SER A 193 -25.23 -11.31 -6.70
CA SER A 193 -25.74 -10.80 -5.43
C SER A 193 -25.18 -11.50 -4.17
N ASP A 194 -24.45 -12.61 -4.34
CA ASP A 194 -23.86 -13.35 -3.23
C ASP A 194 -22.47 -12.77 -2.87
N PRO A 195 -22.29 -12.19 -1.67
CA PRO A 195 -20.99 -11.63 -1.26
C PRO A 195 -19.85 -12.65 -1.27
N ARG A 196 -20.16 -13.95 -1.12
CA ARG A 196 -19.16 -15.02 -1.16
C ARG A 196 -18.47 -15.14 -2.52
N GLY A 197 -19.10 -14.68 -3.60
CA GLY A 197 -18.49 -14.59 -4.91
C GLY A 197 -17.37 -13.55 -5.01
N TYR A 198 -17.36 -12.56 -4.12
CA TYR A 198 -16.36 -11.49 -4.07
C TYR A 198 -15.21 -11.78 -3.10
N TYR A 199 -15.43 -12.57 -2.04
CA TYR A 199 -14.42 -12.80 -1.00
C TYR A 199 -13.10 -13.44 -1.46
N PRO A 200 -13.04 -14.27 -2.51
CA PRO A 200 -11.77 -14.71 -3.06
C PRO A 200 -10.90 -13.56 -3.61
N ILE A 201 -11.54 -12.47 -4.04
CA ILE A 201 -10.89 -11.27 -4.62
C ILE A 201 -10.70 -10.20 -3.55
N PHE A 202 -11.75 -9.91 -2.78
CA PHE A 202 -11.75 -8.99 -1.64
C PHE A 202 -11.76 -9.81 -0.35
N LYS A 203 -10.61 -10.35 0.01
CA LYS A 203 -10.46 -11.22 1.18
C LYS A 203 -10.77 -10.44 2.46
N PRO A 204 -11.74 -10.89 3.28
CA PRO A 204 -11.97 -10.28 4.59
C PRO A 204 -10.76 -10.45 5.50
N GLU A 205 -10.24 -9.35 6.02
CA GLU A 205 -9.16 -9.33 7.02
C GLU A 205 -9.71 -9.04 8.42
N SER A 206 -10.76 -8.21 8.51
CA SER A 206 -11.43 -7.92 9.78
C SER A 206 -12.82 -7.30 9.54
N PRO A 207 -13.91 -7.88 10.09
CA PRO A 207 -13.98 -9.22 10.68
C PRO A 207 -13.72 -10.32 9.64
N SER A 208 -13.50 -11.56 10.08
CA SER A 208 -13.27 -12.70 9.17
C SER A 208 -14.52 -13.13 8.40
N ASP A 209 -15.71 -12.78 8.90
CA ASP A 209 -17.01 -13.02 8.27
C ASP A 209 -17.86 -11.74 8.33
N PRO A 210 -17.63 -10.78 7.42
CA PRO A 210 -18.35 -9.52 7.40
C PRO A 210 -19.72 -9.64 6.72
N ASP A 211 -20.61 -8.68 6.99
CA ASP A 211 -21.73 -8.40 6.09
C ASP A 211 -21.20 -7.76 4.80
N GLY A 212 -21.15 -8.55 3.72
CA GLY A 212 -20.68 -8.12 2.40
C GLY A 212 -21.72 -7.39 1.55
N SER A 213 -22.93 -7.11 2.06
CA SER A 213 -24.00 -6.46 1.28
C SER A 213 -23.58 -5.08 0.74
N GLY A 214 -22.79 -4.32 1.51
CA GLY A 214 -22.23 -3.04 1.07
C GLY A 214 -21.27 -3.17 -0.10
N LEU A 215 -20.41 -4.22 -0.09
CA LEU A 215 -19.47 -4.53 -1.17
C LEU A 215 -20.21 -4.90 -2.45
N VAL A 216 -21.18 -5.82 -2.35
CA VAL A 216 -22.04 -6.24 -3.46
C VAL A 216 -22.73 -5.02 -4.08
N LYS A 217 -23.38 -4.19 -3.25
CA LYS A 217 -24.10 -3.01 -3.73
C LYS A 217 -23.16 -1.99 -4.40
N PHE A 218 -21.96 -1.81 -3.86
CA PHE A 218 -20.96 -0.92 -4.47
C PHE A 218 -20.57 -1.41 -5.86
N VAL A 219 -20.17 -2.67 -6.01
CA VAL A 219 -19.74 -3.21 -7.30
C VAL A 219 -20.90 -3.23 -8.29
N GLN A 220 -22.10 -3.65 -7.88
CA GLN A 220 -23.28 -3.65 -8.75
C GLN A 220 -23.64 -2.24 -9.23
N THR A 221 -23.62 -1.23 -8.35
CA THR A 221 -23.86 0.16 -8.74
C THR A 221 -22.79 0.66 -9.71
N ALA A 222 -21.52 0.31 -9.47
CA ALA A 222 -20.42 0.65 -10.36
C ALA A 222 -20.60 0.06 -11.77
N ASN A 223 -21.19 -1.13 -11.88
CA ASN A 223 -21.42 -1.78 -13.17
C ASN A 223 -22.71 -1.29 -13.85
N SER A 224 -23.82 -1.13 -13.13
CA SER A 224 -25.14 -0.83 -13.71
C SER A 224 -25.42 0.65 -13.98
N ALA A 225 -24.86 1.58 -13.21
CA ALA A 225 -25.18 3.00 -13.36
C ALA A 225 -24.68 3.54 -14.72
N PRO A 226 -25.45 4.33 -15.48
CA PRO A 226 -24.96 4.92 -16.71
C PRO A 226 -23.78 5.88 -16.44
N GLU A 227 -22.93 6.11 -17.45
CA GLU A 227 -21.83 7.09 -17.36
C GLU A 227 -22.37 8.50 -17.03
N ALA A 228 -23.48 8.88 -17.68
CA ALA A 228 -24.25 10.06 -17.30
C ALA A 228 -24.79 9.90 -15.86
N GLY A 229 -24.26 10.69 -14.93
CA GLY A 229 -24.63 10.63 -13.51
C GLY A 229 -23.86 9.60 -12.68
N PHE A 230 -22.84 8.94 -13.24
CA PHE A 230 -22.05 7.93 -12.54
C PHE A 230 -21.40 8.44 -11.25
N VAL A 231 -20.87 9.68 -11.29
CA VAL A 231 -20.25 10.33 -10.13
C VAL A 231 -21.23 10.40 -8.95
N ALA A 232 -22.48 10.79 -9.20
CA ALA A 232 -23.52 10.87 -8.18
C ALA A 232 -23.93 9.47 -7.67
N ALA A 233 -23.99 8.48 -8.57
CA ALA A 233 -24.33 7.10 -8.20
C ALA A 233 -23.27 6.44 -7.29
N ILE A 234 -21.99 6.79 -7.45
CA ILE A 234 -20.88 6.23 -6.67
C ILE A 234 -20.55 7.01 -5.40
N ALA A 235 -20.92 8.29 -5.31
CA ALA A 235 -20.66 9.12 -4.13
C ALA A 235 -21.13 8.54 -2.77
N PRO A 236 -22.22 7.76 -2.68
CA PRO A 236 -22.59 7.06 -1.45
C PRO A 236 -21.61 5.96 -1.03
N PHE A 237 -20.82 5.43 -1.97
CA PHE A 237 -19.88 4.33 -1.75
C PHE A 237 -18.44 4.78 -1.59
N ARG A 238 -18.06 5.99 -2.03
CA ARG A 238 -16.76 6.56 -1.67
C ARG A 238 -16.67 8.07 -1.86
N ASP A 239 -15.61 8.62 -1.31
CA ASP A 239 -15.07 9.91 -1.74
C ASP A 239 -14.45 9.76 -3.14
N VAL A 240 -15.14 10.31 -4.14
CA VAL A 240 -14.75 10.22 -5.55
C VAL A 240 -13.44 10.97 -5.80
N ASP A 241 -13.23 12.11 -5.17
CA ASP A 241 -12.06 12.97 -5.42
C ASP A 241 -10.81 12.36 -4.81
N ARG A 242 -10.93 11.75 -3.62
CA ARG A 242 -9.85 10.94 -3.04
C ARG A 242 -9.49 9.73 -3.91
N PHE A 243 -10.46 9.09 -4.56
CA PHE A 243 -10.14 7.99 -5.47
C PHE A 243 -9.45 8.47 -6.74
N VAL A 244 -9.91 9.58 -7.33
CA VAL A 244 -9.21 10.22 -8.46
C VAL A 244 -7.78 10.57 -8.07
N THR A 245 -7.56 11.05 -6.84
CA THR A 245 -6.22 11.30 -6.29
C THR A 245 -5.39 10.02 -6.19
N TYR A 246 -5.97 8.94 -5.65
CA TYR A 246 -5.29 7.65 -5.52
C TYR A 246 -4.76 7.14 -6.87
N ILE A 247 -5.61 7.11 -7.90
CA ILE A 247 -5.23 6.60 -9.22
C ILE A 247 -4.27 7.55 -9.97
N ALA A 248 -4.37 8.86 -9.72
CA ALA A 248 -3.41 9.83 -10.23
C ALA A 248 -2.03 9.65 -9.60
N VAL A 249 -1.95 9.32 -8.31
CA VAL A 249 -0.69 9.00 -7.63
C VAL A 249 -0.06 7.72 -8.18
N GLU A 250 -0.84 6.65 -8.39
CA GLU A 250 -0.34 5.41 -9.02
C GLU A 250 0.32 5.70 -10.38
N ASN A 251 -0.33 6.47 -11.25
CA ASN A 251 0.28 6.85 -12.52
C ASN A 251 1.44 7.86 -12.39
N ALA A 252 1.43 8.74 -11.38
CA ALA A 252 2.55 9.64 -11.13
C ALA A 252 3.83 8.85 -10.81
N ILE A 253 3.73 7.83 -9.95
CA ILE A 253 4.86 6.99 -9.52
C ILE A 253 5.15 5.82 -10.46
N ALA A 254 4.46 5.73 -11.61
CA ALA A 254 4.60 4.61 -12.55
C ALA A 254 4.38 3.25 -11.88
N GLU A 255 3.22 3.08 -11.24
CA GLU A 255 2.78 1.81 -10.63
C GLU A 255 2.28 0.83 -11.71
N GLN A 256 2.93 -0.32 -11.83
CA GLN A 256 2.65 -1.31 -12.87
C GLN A 256 1.50 -2.28 -12.53
N ASP A 257 1.36 -2.66 -11.26
CA ASP A 257 0.48 -3.73 -10.82
C ASP A 257 -0.41 -3.33 -9.64
N GLY A 258 -0.67 -2.04 -9.48
CA GLY A 258 -1.62 -1.51 -8.52
C GLY A 258 -3.09 -1.64 -8.98
N LEU A 259 -3.91 -0.67 -8.58
CA LEU A 259 -5.31 -0.61 -8.96
C LEU A 259 -5.50 -0.45 -10.47
N LEU A 260 -4.64 0.35 -11.11
CA LEU A 260 -4.58 0.50 -12.57
C LEU A 260 -3.70 -0.55 -13.26
N GLY A 261 -3.43 -1.68 -12.59
CA GLY A 261 -2.46 -2.67 -13.01
C GLY A 261 -2.68 -3.23 -14.41
N GLN A 262 -1.57 -3.52 -15.09
CA GLN A 262 -1.59 -4.03 -16.47
C GLN A 262 -2.28 -5.41 -16.58
N GLN A 263 -2.16 -6.25 -15.55
CA GLN A 263 -2.70 -7.61 -15.51
C GLN A 263 -3.95 -7.75 -14.64
N GLY A 264 -4.59 -6.64 -14.28
CA GLY A 264 -5.73 -6.62 -13.38
C GLY A 264 -5.48 -5.70 -12.21
N MET A 265 -6.54 -5.46 -11.44
CA MET A 265 -6.41 -4.74 -10.18
C MET A 265 -5.60 -5.59 -9.19
N ASN A 266 -4.62 -5.00 -8.51
CA ASN A 266 -3.89 -5.64 -7.42
C ASN A 266 -3.38 -4.61 -6.39
N ASN A 267 -2.82 -5.09 -5.26
CA ASN A 267 -2.00 -4.31 -4.34
C ASN A 267 -2.70 -3.11 -3.66
N PHE A 268 -3.88 -3.35 -3.08
CA PHE A 268 -4.56 -2.42 -2.17
C PHE A 268 -5.46 -3.13 -1.14
N TYR A 269 -5.79 -2.42 -0.07
CA TYR A 269 -6.91 -2.75 0.81
C TYR A 269 -8.10 -1.84 0.54
N MET A 270 -9.29 -2.35 0.84
CA MET A 270 -10.52 -1.58 0.84
C MET A 270 -11.19 -1.67 2.21
N TYR A 271 -11.48 -0.52 2.82
CA TYR A 271 -12.09 -0.43 4.13
C TYR A 271 -13.47 0.21 4.06
N GLN A 272 -14.52 -0.53 4.43
CA GLN A 272 -15.88 0.00 4.58
C GLN A 272 -16.05 0.61 5.96
N LEU A 273 -16.44 1.89 6.05
CA LEU A 273 -16.72 2.54 7.32
C LEU A 273 -17.93 1.93 8.01
N ALA A 274 -17.82 1.68 9.32
CA ALA A 274 -18.88 1.06 10.13
C ALA A 274 -20.22 1.80 9.98
N GLY A 275 -21.31 1.04 9.80
CA GLY A 275 -22.67 1.60 9.68
C GLY A 275 -22.93 2.41 8.40
N THR A 276 -22.02 2.39 7.42
CA THR A 276 -22.19 3.11 6.15
C THR A 276 -21.88 2.21 4.94
N THR A 277 -22.13 2.73 3.74
CA THR A 277 -21.68 2.11 2.47
C THR A 277 -20.36 2.67 1.95
N LYS A 278 -19.71 3.59 2.67
CA LYS A 278 -18.52 4.30 2.19
C LYS A 278 -17.26 3.46 2.37
N PHE A 279 -16.47 3.36 1.30
CA PHE A 279 -15.23 2.65 1.22
C PHE A 279 -14.03 3.59 1.06
N ILE A 280 -12.92 3.26 1.71
CA ILE A 280 -11.62 3.92 1.60
C ILE A 280 -10.64 2.92 0.98
N PHE A 281 -9.78 3.40 0.08
CA PHE A 281 -8.71 2.58 -0.50
C PHE A 281 -7.40 2.92 0.18
N ILE A 282 -6.60 1.90 0.47
CA ILE A 282 -5.33 2.01 1.17
C ILE A 282 -4.27 1.34 0.30
N PRO A 283 -3.18 2.03 -0.08
CA PRO A 283 -2.14 1.45 -0.91
C PRO A 283 -1.43 0.30 -0.18
N TRP A 284 -1.07 -0.72 -0.93
CA TRP A 284 -0.30 -1.88 -0.47
C TRP A 284 0.69 -2.29 -1.55
N ASP A 285 1.73 -3.09 -1.22
CA ASP A 285 2.70 -3.68 -2.18
C ASP A 285 3.07 -2.76 -3.36
N LYS A 286 3.92 -1.76 -3.10
CA LYS A 286 4.31 -0.73 -4.09
C LYS A 286 5.75 -0.92 -4.59
N ASP A 287 6.18 -2.17 -4.70
CA ASP A 287 7.50 -2.59 -5.17
C ASP A 287 7.65 -2.56 -6.70
N ASN A 288 6.54 -2.62 -7.45
CA ASN A 288 6.52 -2.42 -8.91
C ASN A 288 6.24 -0.98 -9.34
N THR A 289 6.79 -0.02 -8.57
CA THR A 289 6.74 1.41 -8.88
C THR A 289 8.07 1.93 -9.44
N PHE A 290 8.07 3.16 -9.93
CA PHE A 290 9.24 3.83 -10.54
C PHE A 290 9.90 2.96 -11.62
N ILE A 291 9.09 2.39 -12.51
CA ILE A 291 9.56 1.48 -13.56
C ILE A 291 9.91 2.19 -14.87
N GLY A 292 9.48 3.43 -15.06
CA GLY A 292 9.78 4.21 -16.26
C GLY A 292 9.43 5.69 -16.12
N ALA A 293 10.32 6.56 -16.58
CA ALA A 293 10.07 8.01 -16.57
C ALA A 293 9.00 8.42 -17.59
N ASP A 294 8.88 7.67 -18.67
CA ASP A 294 7.98 7.83 -19.81
C ASP A 294 6.62 7.12 -19.63
N TRP A 295 6.34 6.59 -18.43
CA TRP A 295 5.08 5.92 -18.12
C TRP A 295 3.85 6.76 -18.53
N PRO A 296 2.89 6.23 -19.31
CA PRO A 296 1.78 7.03 -19.79
C PRO A 296 0.95 7.61 -18.63
N THR A 297 0.62 8.90 -18.71
CA THR A 297 -0.16 9.59 -17.67
C THR A 297 -1.61 9.09 -17.58
N LEU A 298 -2.09 8.36 -18.58
CA LEU A 298 -3.41 7.73 -18.61
C LEU A 298 -3.32 6.19 -18.60
N GLN A 299 -2.18 5.62 -18.20
CA GLN A 299 -2.02 4.17 -18.19
C GLN A 299 -3.11 3.50 -17.34
N GLY A 300 -3.81 2.53 -17.93
CA GLY A 300 -4.78 1.67 -17.24
C GLY A 300 -6.06 2.35 -16.72
N VAL A 301 -6.25 3.66 -16.93
CA VAL A 301 -7.40 4.41 -16.38
C VAL A 301 -8.74 3.99 -16.97
N ASP A 302 -8.72 3.39 -18.16
CA ASP A 302 -9.87 2.84 -18.88
C ASP A 302 -10.07 1.34 -18.65
N SER A 303 -9.17 0.68 -17.90
CA SER A 303 -9.12 -0.78 -17.82
C SER A 303 -10.07 -1.39 -16.80
N ASN A 304 -10.39 -0.68 -15.70
CA ASN A 304 -11.35 -1.12 -14.70
C ASN A 304 -12.62 -0.27 -14.71
N VAL A 305 -13.75 -0.89 -14.36
CA VAL A 305 -15.08 -0.27 -14.46
C VAL A 305 -15.18 1.05 -13.70
N LEU A 306 -14.59 1.11 -12.50
CA LEU A 306 -14.70 2.27 -11.62
C LEU A 306 -13.92 3.48 -12.17
N ALA A 307 -12.64 3.30 -12.53
CA ALA A 307 -11.82 4.36 -13.07
C ALA A 307 -12.34 4.85 -14.43
N ARG A 308 -12.66 3.92 -15.34
CA ARG A 308 -13.17 4.24 -16.68
C ARG A 308 -14.40 5.14 -16.63
N LYS A 309 -15.40 4.75 -15.83
CA LYS A 309 -16.68 5.48 -15.76
C LYS A 309 -16.59 6.76 -14.94
N LEU A 310 -15.72 6.83 -13.93
CA LEU A 310 -15.46 8.09 -13.23
C LEU A 310 -14.80 9.10 -14.15
N LEU A 311 -13.80 8.70 -14.93
CA LEU A 311 -13.03 9.61 -15.79
C LEU A 311 -13.71 9.90 -17.14
N ALA A 312 -14.84 9.25 -17.44
CA ALA A 312 -15.74 9.67 -18.50
C ALA A 312 -16.42 11.02 -18.18
N ASP A 313 -16.53 11.39 -16.90
CA ASP A 313 -16.97 12.72 -16.48
C ASP A 313 -15.86 13.76 -16.73
N PRO A 314 -16.11 14.82 -17.54
CA PRO A 314 -15.06 15.80 -17.87
C PRO A 314 -14.45 16.52 -16.67
N ALA A 315 -15.24 16.78 -15.61
CA ALA A 315 -14.73 17.43 -14.41
C ALA A 315 -13.82 16.50 -13.62
N LYS A 316 -14.13 15.19 -13.59
CA LYS A 316 -13.24 14.19 -12.96
C LYS A 316 -11.99 13.92 -13.78
N MET A 317 -12.06 13.93 -15.12
CA MET A 317 -10.86 13.91 -15.96
C MET A 317 -9.99 15.13 -15.71
N GLN A 318 -10.56 16.33 -15.63
CA GLN A 318 -9.81 17.54 -15.31
C GLN A 318 -9.18 17.47 -13.90
N LEU A 319 -9.92 16.96 -12.90
CA LEU A 319 -9.38 16.72 -11.57
C LEU A 319 -8.21 15.74 -11.62
N TYR A 320 -8.32 14.64 -12.35
CA TYR A 320 -7.25 13.66 -12.52
C TYR A 320 -5.98 14.29 -13.09
N LEU A 321 -6.10 15.00 -14.23
CA LEU A 321 -4.99 15.63 -14.92
C LEU A 321 -4.31 16.72 -14.07
N SER A 322 -5.09 17.52 -13.34
CA SER A 322 -4.54 18.49 -12.40
C SER A 322 -3.86 17.83 -11.19
N THR A 323 -4.39 16.71 -10.72
CA THR A 323 -3.85 15.99 -9.56
C THR A 323 -2.54 15.28 -9.88
N ILE A 324 -2.41 14.66 -11.05
CA ILE A 324 -1.13 14.05 -11.47
C ILE A 324 -0.05 15.13 -11.72
N LYS A 325 -0.41 16.31 -12.26
CA LYS A 325 0.50 17.48 -12.31
C LYS A 325 0.91 17.91 -10.90
N ALA A 326 -0.04 18.02 -9.97
CA ALA A 326 0.25 18.38 -8.58
C ALA A 326 1.13 17.33 -7.88
N ALA A 327 0.94 16.04 -8.15
CA ALA A 327 1.82 14.98 -7.66
C ALA A 327 3.25 15.17 -8.18
N ALA A 328 3.43 15.43 -9.47
CA ALA A 328 4.75 15.75 -10.05
C ALA A 328 5.41 16.98 -9.39
N ASP A 329 4.64 18.02 -9.11
CA ASP A 329 5.16 19.26 -8.50
C ASP A 329 5.49 19.12 -7.01
N ARG A 330 4.74 18.30 -6.27
CA ARG A 330 4.81 18.25 -4.81
C ARG A 330 5.54 17.03 -4.26
N ALA A 331 5.39 15.88 -4.90
CA ALA A 331 5.71 14.59 -4.29
C ALA A 331 6.48 13.62 -5.21
N VAL A 332 6.45 13.80 -6.53
CA VAL A 332 7.17 12.96 -7.51
C VAL A 332 8.18 13.81 -8.26
N ASN A 333 9.14 14.36 -7.53
CA ASN A 333 10.25 15.14 -8.07
C ASN A 333 11.51 15.02 -7.21
N ALA A 334 12.64 15.48 -7.77
CA ALA A 334 13.93 15.43 -7.10
C ALA A 334 13.97 16.16 -5.76
N ALA A 335 13.28 17.29 -5.60
CA ALA A 335 13.29 18.03 -4.34
C ALA A 335 12.65 17.24 -3.18
N PHE A 336 11.62 16.43 -3.47
CA PHE A 336 10.94 15.63 -2.46
C PHE A 336 11.52 14.21 -2.31
N LEU A 337 11.72 13.49 -3.41
CA LEU A 337 12.10 12.07 -3.37
C LEU A 337 13.60 11.83 -3.31
N MET A 338 14.44 12.70 -3.90
CA MET A 338 15.89 12.45 -3.92
C MET A 338 16.49 12.42 -2.51
N PRO A 339 16.19 13.36 -1.60
CA PRO A 339 16.70 13.28 -0.23
C PRO A 339 16.29 11.99 0.49
N LYS A 340 15.07 11.49 0.26
CA LYS A 340 14.58 10.23 0.86
C LYS A 340 15.30 9.02 0.27
N LEU A 341 15.50 9.01 -1.04
CA LEU A 341 16.25 7.95 -1.73
C LEU A 341 17.69 7.91 -1.22
N GLU A 342 18.38 9.05 -1.14
CA GLU A 342 19.78 9.08 -0.68
C GLU A 342 19.91 8.70 0.79
N GLN A 343 18.99 9.15 1.64
CA GLN A 343 18.93 8.71 3.03
C GLN A 343 18.77 7.19 3.10
N ASN A 344 17.75 6.65 2.46
CA ASN A 344 17.48 5.21 2.44
C ASN A 344 18.69 4.43 1.94
N TYR A 345 19.24 4.82 0.79
CA TYR A 345 20.44 4.22 0.20
C TYR A 345 21.60 4.22 1.19
N SER A 346 21.90 5.35 1.84
CA SER A 346 23.00 5.44 2.81
C SER A 346 22.82 4.50 4.00
N VAL A 347 21.57 4.32 4.47
CA VAL A 347 21.22 3.45 5.60
C VAL A 347 21.39 1.97 5.23
N ILE A 348 20.95 1.56 4.04
CA ILE A 348 20.84 0.14 3.70
C ILE A 348 22.02 -0.40 2.90
N ARG A 349 22.75 0.44 2.16
CA ARG A 349 23.69 0.02 1.12
C ARG A 349 24.65 -1.05 1.59
N ASN A 350 25.37 -0.81 2.68
CA ASN A 350 26.38 -1.76 3.16
C ASN A 350 25.75 -3.11 3.57
N ALA A 351 24.58 -3.08 4.20
CA ALA A 351 23.87 -4.29 4.59
C ALA A 351 23.30 -5.05 3.38
N VAL A 352 22.81 -4.35 2.35
CA VAL A 352 22.37 -4.95 1.09
C VAL A 352 23.55 -5.58 0.36
N LEU A 353 24.70 -4.92 0.28
CA LEU A 353 25.90 -5.47 -0.37
C LEU A 353 26.42 -6.74 0.33
N ALA A 354 26.22 -6.84 1.66
CA ALA A 354 26.55 -8.01 2.46
C ALA A 354 25.46 -9.11 2.45
N ASP A 355 24.25 -8.81 1.96
CA ASP A 355 23.15 -9.76 1.87
C ASP A 355 23.40 -10.74 0.72
N THR A 356 23.81 -11.97 1.04
CA THR A 356 24.03 -13.04 0.06
C THR A 356 22.76 -13.83 -0.29
N LYS A 357 21.62 -13.50 0.32
CA LYS A 357 20.35 -14.21 0.13
C LYS A 357 19.38 -13.46 -0.78
N LYS A 358 19.64 -12.19 -1.09
CA LYS A 358 18.89 -11.44 -2.11
C LYS A 358 19.11 -12.08 -3.49
N PRO A 359 18.09 -12.09 -4.37
CA PRO A 359 18.21 -12.72 -5.68
C PRO A 359 19.08 -11.91 -6.65
N ASN A 360 19.18 -10.60 -6.44
CA ASN A 360 19.92 -9.69 -7.31
C ASN A 360 21.39 -9.59 -6.95
N THR A 361 22.23 -9.36 -7.96
CA THR A 361 23.64 -9.05 -7.73
C THR A 361 23.82 -7.66 -7.11
N ASN A 362 25.02 -7.38 -6.58
CA ASN A 362 25.35 -6.06 -6.07
C ASN A 362 25.33 -5.00 -7.20
N ASP A 363 25.74 -5.38 -8.42
CA ASP A 363 25.73 -4.48 -9.58
C ASP A 363 24.30 -4.16 -10.02
N GLU A 364 23.39 -5.15 -9.99
CA GLU A 364 21.97 -4.94 -10.28
C GLU A 364 21.29 -4.03 -9.24
N PHE A 365 21.69 -4.12 -7.97
CA PHE A 365 21.23 -3.19 -6.94
C PHE A 365 21.70 -1.77 -7.26
N GLU A 366 23.01 -1.57 -7.47
CA GLU A 366 23.56 -0.23 -7.74
C GLU A 366 22.97 0.39 -9.02
N LEU A 367 22.83 -0.41 -10.09
CA LEU A 367 22.20 0.02 -11.33
C LEU A 367 20.72 0.34 -11.13
N GLY A 368 19.99 -0.47 -10.36
CA GLY A 368 18.59 -0.22 -10.02
C GLY A 368 18.41 1.12 -9.29
N VAL A 369 19.27 1.42 -8.32
CA VAL A 369 19.24 2.72 -7.61
C VAL A 369 19.51 3.88 -8.57
N GLN A 370 20.49 3.75 -9.47
CA GLN A 370 20.74 4.76 -10.52
C GLN A 370 19.52 4.94 -11.43
N GLY A 371 18.83 3.86 -11.79
CA GLY A 371 17.59 3.90 -12.57
C GLY A 371 16.49 4.70 -11.86
N VAL A 372 16.25 4.45 -10.57
CA VAL A 372 15.24 5.19 -9.81
C VAL A 372 15.61 6.68 -9.68
N ARG A 373 16.89 7.02 -9.48
CA ARG A 373 17.35 8.42 -9.50
C ARG A 373 17.03 9.13 -10.83
N ALA A 374 17.31 8.44 -11.95
CA ALA A 374 17.03 8.96 -13.28
C ALA A 374 15.51 9.17 -13.49
N ILE A 375 14.70 8.21 -13.03
CA ILE A 375 13.24 8.30 -13.12
C ILE A 375 12.71 9.47 -12.29
N ILE A 376 13.10 9.60 -11.01
CA ILE A 376 12.70 10.73 -10.16
C ILE A 376 13.04 12.08 -10.80
N THR A 377 14.17 12.17 -11.51
CA THR A 377 14.62 13.38 -12.17
C THR A 377 13.80 13.70 -13.42
N ALA A 378 13.54 12.71 -14.27
CA ALA A 378 12.90 12.89 -15.57
C ALA A 378 11.36 12.88 -15.51
N ARG A 379 10.76 12.15 -14.55
CA ARG A 379 9.32 11.93 -14.44
C ARG A 379 8.48 13.22 -14.39
N PRO A 380 8.84 14.27 -13.62
CA PRO A 380 8.04 15.49 -13.59
C PRO A 380 7.88 16.15 -14.95
N ALA A 381 8.97 16.23 -15.73
CA ALA A 381 8.95 16.84 -17.06
C ALA A 381 8.12 15.99 -18.04
N SER A 382 8.25 14.66 -17.96
CA SER A 382 7.42 13.74 -18.76
C SER A 382 5.93 13.92 -18.50
N ILE A 383 5.51 13.95 -17.23
CA ILE A 383 4.10 14.17 -16.85
C ILE A 383 3.58 15.50 -17.40
N LYS A 384 4.35 16.59 -17.24
CA LYS A 384 3.96 17.93 -17.70
C LYS A 384 3.85 18.02 -19.21
N ALA A 385 4.75 17.37 -19.94
CA ALA A 385 4.72 17.35 -21.40
C ALA A 385 3.53 16.55 -21.96
N ALA A 386 3.08 15.52 -21.25
CA ALA A 386 1.98 14.65 -21.67
C ALA A 386 0.58 15.22 -21.40
N ILE A 387 0.46 16.33 -20.67
CA ILE A 387 -0.83 16.87 -20.25
C ILE A 387 -0.94 18.33 -20.72
N PRO A 388 -1.93 18.64 -21.59
CA PRO A 388 -2.08 19.97 -22.18
C PRO A 388 -2.28 21.09 -21.15
#